data_AF-A0A848VJM4-F1
#
_entry.id   AF-A0A848VJM4-F1
#
_cell.length_a   1.000
_cell.length_b   1.000
_cell.length_c   1.000
_cell.angle_alpha   90.00
_cell.angle_beta   90.00
_cell.angle_gamma   90.00
#
_symmetry.space_group_name_H-M   'P 1'
#
loop_
_entity.id
_entity.type
_entity.pdbx_description
1 polymer ?
#
loop_
_entity_poly.entity_id
_entity_poly.type
_entity_poly.pdbx_seq_one_letter_code
_entity_poly.pdbx_strand_id
1 'polypeptide(L)'
;LYADAVTAWRGDFPGADQIRTDTGAELRLGLGSFYLLPTAVFISGTYGLDTFDFQLDDGFVTPDGRSSVQYGGGMQWHAGVLFGFDLF
;
A
#
# COMPACT_ATOMS: atom_id res chain seq x y z
N LEU A 1 14.19 -5.10 0.07
CA LEU A 1 13.88 -4.10 -0.98
C LEU A 1 12.85 -4.73 -1.90
N TYR A 2 11.89 -3.95 -2.36
CA TYR A 2 10.86 -4.39 -3.29
C TYR A 2 10.50 -3.25 -4.26
N ALA A 3 9.86 -3.62 -5.36
CA ALA A 3 9.30 -2.70 -6.33
C ALA A 3 7.97 -3.28 -6.77
N ASP A 4 6.92 -2.49 -6.64
CA ASP A 4 5.55 -2.91 -6.88
C ASP A 4 4.97 -2.12 -8.05
N ALA A 5 4.10 -2.78 -8.79
CA ALA A 5 3.38 -2.21 -9.92
C ALA A 5 1.93 -2.69 -9.84
N VAL A 6 1.00 -1.76 -9.63
CA VAL A 6 -0.40 -2.05 -9.35
C VAL A 6 -1.28 -1.27 -10.31
N THR A 7 -2.35 -1.91 -10.77
CA THR A 7 -3.42 -1.24 -11.49
C THR A 7 -4.76 -1.79 -11.03
N ALA A 8 -5.76 -0.93 -10.97
CA ALA A 8 -7.12 -1.27 -10.58
C ALA A 8 -8.08 -0.70 -11.62
N TRP A 9 -8.99 -1.54 -12.12
CA TRP A 9 -9.94 -1.15 -13.15
C TRP A 9 -11.29 -1.84 -12.94
N ARG A 10 -12.32 -1.31 -13.61
CA ARG A 10 -13.65 -1.91 -13.68
C ARG A 10 -14.04 -1.97 -15.16
N GLY A 11 -14.32 -3.18 -15.66
CA GLY A 11 -14.62 -3.41 -17.08
C GLY A 11 -13.35 -3.70 -17.87
N ASP A 12 -13.16 -2.97 -18.98
CA ASP A 12 -12.02 -3.17 -19.87
C ASP A 12 -10.70 -2.69 -19.26
N PHE A 13 -9.61 -3.33 -19.66
CA PHE A 13 -8.29 -3.00 -19.17
C PHE A 13 -7.87 -1.60 -19.66
N PRO A 14 -7.51 -0.67 -18.76
CA PRO A 14 -7.31 0.73 -19.12
C PRO A 14 -6.01 1.02 -19.88
N GLY A 15 -5.07 0.06 -19.93
CA GLY A 15 -3.74 0.28 -20.51
C GLY A 15 -2.62 0.34 -19.48
N ALA A 16 -1.39 0.30 -19.97
CA ALA A 16 -0.18 0.31 -19.13
C ALA A 16 0.11 1.68 -18.49
N ASP A 17 -0.49 2.74 -19.02
CA ASP A 17 -0.40 4.12 -18.53
C ASP A 17 -1.11 4.35 -17.18
N GLN A 18 -2.04 3.46 -16.81
CA GLN A 18 -2.71 3.49 -15.49
C GLN A 18 -2.04 2.57 -14.46
N ILE A 19 -0.88 2.00 -14.79
CA ILE A 19 -0.08 1.26 -13.80
C ILE A 19 0.58 2.27 -12.88
N ARG A 20 0.38 2.09 -11.57
CA ARG A 20 1.05 2.85 -10.51
C ARG A 20 2.22 2.05 -10.01
N THR A 21 3.37 2.70 -9.90
CA THR A 21 4.61 2.07 -9.48
C THR A 21 5.14 2.69 -8.19
N ASP A 22 5.72 1.84 -7.38
CA ASP A 22 6.36 2.25 -6.14
C ASP A 22 7.57 1.37 -5.84
N THR A 23 8.46 1.91 -5.01
CA THR A 23 9.64 1.21 -4.56
C THR A 23 9.78 1.37 -3.07
N GLY A 24 10.27 0.33 -2.40
CA GLY A 24 10.28 0.31 -0.96
C GLY A 24 11.33 -0.60 -0.35
N ALA A 25 11.52 -0.38 0.94
CA ALA A 25 12.31 -1.24 1.80
C ALA A 25 11.43 -1.71 2.95
N GLU A 26 11.47 -3.01 3.21
CA GLU A 26 10.86 -3.61 4.40
C GLU A 26 11.95 -4.24 5.25
N LEU A 27 11.88 -3.98 6.55
CA LEU A 27 12.63 -4.69 7.58
C LEU A 27 11.65 -5.55 8.36
N ARG A 28 11.95 -6.86 8.43
CA ARG A 28 11.12 -7.85 9.11
C ARG A 28 11.95 -8.59 10.15
N LEU A 29 11.43 -8.65 11.38
CA LEU A 29 12.05 -9.36 12.49
C LEU A 29 11.19 -10.56 12.84
N GLY A 30 11.74 -11.77 12.65
CA GLY A 30 11.10 -13.01 13.07
C GLY A 30 11.17 -13.16 14.59
N LEU A 31 10.02 -13.34 15.22
CA LEU A 31 9.89 -13.67 16.63
C LEU A 31 9.74 -15.20 16.69
N GLY A 32 10.66 -15.90 17.35
CA GLY A 32 10.64 -17.36 17.43
C GLY A 32 9.25 -17.86 17.87
N SER A 33 8.62 -18.69 17.03
CA SER A 33 7.24 -19.09 17.21
C SER A 33 7.12 -20.32 18.12
N PHE A 34 6.50 -20.15 19.28
CA PHE A 34 5.89 -21.24 20.02
C PHE A 34 4.41 -20.91 20.14
N TYR A 35 3.58 -21.66 19.39
CA TYR A 35 2.12 -21.72 19.46
C TYR A 35 1.40 -20.39 19.85
N LEU A 36 0.87 -19.67 18.85
CA LEU A 36 -0.11 -18.56 18.97
C LEU A 36 0.41 -17.12 19.19
N LEU A 37 1.70 -16.85 19.09
CA LEU A 37 2.24 -15.48 19.13
C LEU A 37 2.49 -14.92 17.71
N PRO A 38 2.50 -13.57 17.53
CA PRO A 38 2.97 -12.96 16.29
C PRO A 38 4.33 -13.54 15.90
N THR A 39 4.44 -14.05 14.68
CA THR A 39 5.65 -14.72 14.20
C THR A 39 6.66 -13.73 13.66
N ALA A 40 6.23 -12.52 13.32
CA ALA A 40 7.14 -11.44 12.97
C ALA A 40 6.51 -10.06 13.22
N VAL A 41 7.38 -9.07 13.35
CA VAL A 41 7.03 -7.66 13.22
C VAL A 41 7.72 -7.11 11.99
N PHE A 42 7.08 -6.16 11.32
CA PHE A 42 7.68 -5.47 10.18
C PHE A 42 7.49 -3.97 10.25
N ILE A 43 8.44 -3.27 9.67
CA ILE A 43 8.34 -1.87 9.31
C ILE A 43 8.75 -1.74 7.85
N SER A 44 7.96 -1.01 7.06
CA SER A 44 8.24 -0.71 5.68
C SER A 44 8.13 0.78 5.40
N GLY A 45 9.02 1.25 4.55
CA GLY A 45 8.96 2.57 3.94
C GLY A 45 8.82 2.39 2.43
N THR A 46 7.78 3.01 1.86
CA THR A 46 7.44 2.95 0.45
C THR A 46 7.45 4.35 -0.13
N TYR A 47 7.98 4.53 -1.33
CA TYR A 47 7.90 5.78 -2.06
C TYR A 47 7.17 5.56 -3.39
N GLY A 48 6.04 6.24 -3.55
CA GLY A 48 5.28 6.22 -4.80
C GLY A 48 5.98 7.05 -5.86
N LEU A 49 6.36 6.43 -6.98
CA LEU A 49 7.04 7.10 -8.09
C LEU A 49 6.06 7.93 -8.93
N ASP A 50 4.82 7.47 -9.01
CA ASP A 50 3.75 8.13 -9.75
C ASP A 50 2.92 9.03 -8.85
N THR A 51 2.42 10.14 -9.41
CA THR A 51 1.42 11.02 -8.80
C THR A 51 0.14 10.96 -9.62
N PHE A 52 -1.01 10.90 -8.95
CA PHE A 52 -2.31 10.88 -9.62
C PHE A 52 -3.37 11.60 -8.82
N ASP A 53 -4.31 12.21 -9.53
CA ASP A 53 -5.47 12.86 -8.93
C ASP A 53 -6.64 11.89 -8.91
N PHE A 54 -7.21 11.67 -7.73
CA PHE A 54 -8.42 10.90 -7.53
C PHE A 54 -9.58 11.87 -7.36
N GLN A 55 -10.58 11.80 -8.25
CA GLN A 55 -11.84 12.52 -8.07
C GLN A 55 -12.69 11.81 -7.02
N LEU A 56 -13.14 12.56 -6.02
CA LEU A 56 -14.05 12.08 -5.00
C LEU A 56 -15.47 12.20 -5.54
N ASP A 57 -16.28 11.17 -5.32
CA ASP A 57 -17.71 11.22 -5.59
C ASP A 57 -18.39 12.29 -4.75
N ASP A 58 -19.50 12.84 -5.24
CA ASP A 58 -20.27 13.94 -4.61
C ASP A 58 -20.73 13.64 -3.16
N GLY A 59 -20.67 12.38 -2.72
CA GLY A 59 -21.00 11.96 -1.34
C GLY A 59 -19.85 12.09 -0.33
N PHE A 60 -18.62 12.38 -0.77
CA PHE A 60 -17.46 12.51 0.13
C PHE A 60 -17.35 13.95 0.67
N VAL A 61 -17.52 14.11 1.98
CA VAL A 61 -17.37 15.42 2.64
C VAL A 61 -15.91 15.61 3.04
N THR A 62 -15.17 16.33 2.21
CA THR A 62 -13.83 16.81 2.55
C THR A 62 -13.95 18.09 3.38
N PRO A 63 -13.18 18.30 4.47
CA PRO A 63 -13.26 19.50 5.31
C PRO A 63 -13.14 20.82 4.52
N ASP A 64 -12.41 20.77 3.40
CA ASP A 64 -12.12 21.92 2.55
C ASP A 64 -13.02 22.01 1.31
N GLY A 65 -14.05 21.15 1.19
CA GLY A 65 -14.94 21.11 0.02
C GLY A 65 -14.28 20.69 -1.30
N ARG A 66 -13.08 20.10 -1.24
CA ARG A 66 -12.34 19.63 -2.41
C ARG A 66 -12.96 18.36 -2.99
N SER A 67 -13.16 18.35 -4.31
CA SER A 67 -13.66 17.22 -5.09
C SER A 67 -12.56 16.36 -5.72
N SER A 68 -11.29 16.69 -5.50
CA SER A 68 -10.14 15.85 -5.88
C SER A 68 -9.06 15.82 -4.80
N VAL A 69 -8.40 14.67 -4.68
CA VAL A 69 -7.24 14.46 -3.81
C VAL A 69 -6.09 13.92 -4.66
N GLN A 70 -4.93 14.55 -4.51
CA GLN A 70 -3.70 14.09 -5.13
C GLN A 70 -3.06 13.02 -4.25
N TYR A 71 -2.83 11.85 -4.83
CA TYR A 71 -2.14 10.72 -4.21
C TYR A 71 -0.84 10.42 -4.96
N GLY A 72 0.08 9.73 -4.29
CA GLY A 72 1.39 9.40 -4.85
C GLY A 72 2.45 10.48 -4.63
N GLY A 73 3.64 10.28 -5.19
CA GLY A 73 4.80 11.19 -5.04
C GLY A 73 5.31 11.39 -3.60
N GLY A 74 4.85 10.59 -2.65
CA GLY A 74 5.09 10.76 -1.23
C GLY A 74 5.62 9.49 -0.57
N MET A 75 6.27 9.68 0.58
CA MET A 75 6.73 8.56 1.41
C MET A 75 5.61 8.07 2.32
N GLN A 76 5.37 6.77 2.30
CA GLN A 76 4.41 6.08 3.16
C GLN A 76 5.17 5.12 4.07
N TRP A 77 4.70 5.02 5.31
CA TRP A 77 5.29 4.16 6.32
C TRP A 77 4.23 3.20 6.84
N HIS A 78 4.56 1.91 6.85
CA HIS A 78 3.69 0.87 7.38
C HIS A 78 4.43 0.11 8.47
N ALA A 79 3.76 -0.21 9.56
CA ALA A 79 4.27 -1.09 10.60
C ALA A 79 3.18 -2.07 10.98
N GLY A 80 3.56 -3.31 11.27
CA GLY A 80 2.58 -4.34 11.57
C GLY A 80 3.17 -5.58 12.22
N VAL A 81 2.25 -6.44 12.64
CA VAL A 81 2.51 -7.78 13.18
C VAL A 81 2.05 -8.81 12.15
N LEU A 82 2.81 -9.88 11.99
CA LEU A 82 2.51 -10.98 11.09
C LEU A 82 2.24 -12.23 11.92
N PHE A 83 1.28 -13.03 11.46
CA PHE A 83 0.95 -14.33 12.03
C PHE A 83 1.22 -15.39 10.97
N GLY A 84 2.23 -16.21 11.23
CA GLY A 84 2.56 -17.36 10.40
C GLY A 84 1.69 -18.54 10.81
N PHE A 85 0.95 -19.06 9.84
CA PHE A 85 0.20 -20.30 9.98
C PHE A 85 1.01 -21.40 9.32
N ASP A 86 2.05 -21.88 10.01
CA ASP A 86 2.65 -23.16 9.62
C ASP A 86 1.65 -24.26 10.00
N LEU A 87 0.79 -24.60 9.05
CA LEU A 87 -0.12 -25.73 9.13
C LEU A 87 0.61 -26.95 8.55
N PHE A 88 1.32 -27.66 9.43
CA PHE A 88 1.90 -29.00 9.26
C PHE A 88 3.09 -29.14 8.31
#